data_AF-A0A1Q7VX04-F1
#
_entry.id   AF-A0A1Q7VX04-F1
#
_cell.length_a   1.000
_cell.length_b   1.000
_cell.length_c   1.000
_cell.angle_alpha   90.00
_cell.angle_beta   90.00
_cell.angle_gamma   90.00
#
_symmetry.space_group_name_H-M   'P 1'
#
loop_
_entity.id
_entity.type
_entity.pdbx_description
1 polymer ?
#
loop_
_entity_poly.entity_id
_entity_poly.type
_entity_poly.pdbx_seq_one_letter_code
_entity_poly.pdbx_strand_id
1 'polypeptide(L)'
;MLATPAHAGPRPSGHVSVDPQAGPPSTVITVQYQQNNLTAQICKRIAVTFNWDGHAVKKATLINCIATSSFKPPSDDRKPGIHRVTAVPDGGDTVETFFLIDQPDPSGSPSPSVSPSPSRSKGTKPSPTDSAIDPPTDPALPTYAGPSLDGTVAAAAGTDNRGGGSSGGGTSPIGIALAFGGALVLGGVVILGYIVMRGRREEPEYALAESPTQPIPNFPGIFTPPADAPTLVQPAEPDQPPPVPD
;
A
#
# COMPACT_ATOMS: atom_id res chain seq x y z
N MET A 1 -22.82 7.15 -38.56
CA MET A 1 -21.75 6.27 -38.04
C MET A 1 -22.16 5.86 -36.64
N LEU A 2 -22.49 4.59 -36.42
CA LEU A 2 -22.86 4.06 -35.11
C LEU A 2 -21.58 3.60 -34.41
N ALA A 3 -21.23 4.22 -33.27
CA ALA A 3 -20.09 3.81 -32.46
C ALA A 3 -20.43 2.50 -31.75
N THR A 4 -19.66 1.45 -32.02
CA THR A 4 -19.77 0.18 -31.30
C THR A 4 -19.34 0.42 -29.84
N PRO A 5 -20.15 0.05 -28.83
CA PRO A 5 -19.75 0.18 -27.44
C PRO A 5 -18.52 -0.69 -27.17
N ALA A 6 -17.45 -0.08 -26.69
CA ALA A 6 -16.27 -0.81 -26.25
C ALA A 6 -16.66 -1.72 -25.08
N HIS A 7 -16.59 -3.03 -25.29
CA HIS A 7 -16.83 -4.01 -24.25
C HIS A 7 -15.68 -3.91 -23.24
N ALA A 8 -15.93 -3.34 -22.07
CA ALA A 8 -14.97 -3.32 -20.99
C ALA A 8 -14.74 -4.76 -20.52
N GLY A 9 -13.51 -5.26 -20.69
CA GLY A 9 -13.14 -6.59 -20.21
C GLY A 9 -13.30 -6.72 -18.69
N PRO A 10 -13.15 -7.95 -18.15
CA PRO A 10 -13.22 -8.20 -16.72
C PRO A 10 -12.25 -7.29 -15.95
N ARG A 11 -12.76 -6.55 -14.95
CA ARG A 11 -11.95 -5.69 -14.10
C ARG A 11 -11.22 -6.53 -13.05
N PRO A 12 -9.92 -6.27 -12.79
CA PRO A 12 -9.22 -6.95 -11.71
C PRO A 12 -9.85 -6.55 -10.36
N SER A 13 -10.17 -7.57 -9.56
CA SER A 13 -10.65 -7.46 -8.19
C SER A 13 -9.66 -8.11 -7.23
N GLY A 14 -9.66 -7.68 -5.97
CA GLY A 14 -8.71 -8.14 -4.97
C GLY A 14 -9.14 -7.85 -3.54
N HIS A 15 -8.20 -7.96 -2.62
CA HIS A 15 -8.34 -7.50 -1.24
C HIS A 15 -7.10 -6.72 -0.82
N VAL A 16 -7.25 -5.85 0.16
CA VAL A 16 -6.15 -5.08 0.75
C VAL A 16 -6.09 -5.30 2.25
N SER A 17 -4.88 -5.46 2.77
CA SER A 17 -4.59 -5.58 4.20
C SER A 17 -3.49 -4.61 4.61
N VAL A 18 -3.47 -4.26 5.89
CA VAL A 18 -2.45 -3.41 6.52
C VAL A 18 -1.90 -4.11 7.75
N ASP A 19 -0.58 -4.00 7.94
CA ASP A 19 0.14 -4.52 9.10
C ASP A 19 1.22 -3.51 9.57
N PRO A 20 1.16 -3.03 10.83
CA PRO A 20 0.11 -3.27 11.82
C PRO A 20 -1.21 -2.59 11.43
N GLN A 21 -2.32 -2.94 12.11
CA GLN A 21 -3.64 -2.30 11.94
C GLN A 21 -3.82 -1.04 12.81
N ALA A 22 -2.97 -0.85 13.81
CA ALA A 22 -2.98 0.31 14.69
C ALA A 22 -1.56 0.70 15.12
N GLY A 23 -1.37 1.94 15.54
CA GLY A 23 -0.14 2.40 16.17
C GLY A 23 -0.04 3.92 16.27
N PRO A 24 1.06 4.44 16.86
CA PRO A 24 1.29 5.87 16.94
C PRO A 24 1.43 6.52 15.54
N PRO A 25 1.36 7.86 15.43
CA PRO A 25 1.45 8.57 14.15
C PRO A 25 2.77 8.36 13.38
N SER A 26 3.82 7.84 14.04
CA SER A 26 5.11 7.53 13.45
C SER A 26 5.26 6.09 12.93
N THR A 27 4.21 5.27 13.07
CA THR A 27 4.23 3.84 12.71
C THR A 27 4.52 3.65 11.23
N VAL A 28 5.40 2.71 10.91
CA VAL A 28 5.60 2.26 9.53
C VAL A 28 4.57 1.16 9.27
N ILE A 29 3.69 1.41 8.32
CA ILE A 29 2.61 0.50 7.93
C ILE A 29 3.04 -0.22 6.66
N THR A 30 2.86 -1.53 6.63
CA THR A 30 2.99 -2.34 5.42
C THR A 30 1.60 -2.61 4.87
N VAL A 31 1.37 -2.22 3.62
CA VAL A 31 0.11 -2.42 2.91
C VAL A 31 0.32 -3.47 1.83
N GLN A 32 -0.60 -4.43 1.76
CA GLN A 32 -0.56 -5.51 0.81
C GLN A 32 -1.88 -5.55 0.04
N TYR A 33 -1.80 -5.54 -1.28
CA TYR A 33 -2.92 -5.84 -2.18
C TYR A 33 -2.70 -7.23 -2.77
N GLN A 34 -3.73 -8.07 -2.75
CA GLN A 34 -3.73 -9.39 -3.36
C GLN A 34 -4.93 -9.54 -4.31
N GLN A 35 -4.66 -9.92 -5.55
CA GLN A 35 -5.68 -10.10 -6.58
C GLN A 35 -6.46 -11.41 -6.39
N ASN A 36 -7.79 -11.37 -6.47
CA ASN A 36 -8.69 -12.49 -6.14
C ASN A 36 -8.95 -13.46 -7.32
N ASN A 37 -8.36 -13.23 -8.49
CA ASN A 37 -8.67 -14.00 -9.70
C ASN A 37 -7.55 -15.01 -10.00
N LEU A 38 -7.75 -16.26 -9.54
CA LEU A 38 -6.85 -17.41 -9.75
C LEU A 38 -7.24 -18.27 -10.97
N THR A 39 -8.29 -17.89 -11.70
CA THR A 39 -8.80 -18.65 -12.84
C THR A 39 -7.87 -18.48 -14.05
N ALA A 40 -6.82 -19.29 -14.08
CA ALA A 40 -5.91 -19.58 -15.20
C ALA A 40 -5.12 -18.41 -15.86
N GLN A 41 -5.33 -17.16 -15.47
CA GLN A 41 -4.57 -16.03 -16.01
C GLN A 41 -3.38 -15.68 -15.11
N ILE A 42 -2.19 -15.78 -15.70
CA ILE A 42 -0.94 -15.21 -15.18
C ILE A 42 -1.25 -13.81 -14.66
N CYS A 43 -1.04 -13.58 -13.36
CA CYS A 43 -1.22 -12.28 -12.75
C CYS A 43 -0.41 -11.25 -13.52
N LYS A 44 -1.13 -10.39 -14.25
CA LYS A 44 -0.53 -9.35 -15.07
C LYS A 44 0.28 -8.44 -14.16
N ARG A 45 1.44 -7.99 -14.63
CA ARG A 45 2.22 -6.95 -13.95
C ARG A 45 1.48 -5.62 -14.08
N ILE A 46 0.53 -5.40 -13.20
CA ILE A 46 -0.23 -4.15 -13.10
C ILE A 46 0.36 -3.27 -11.98
N ALA A 47 0.29 -1.96 -12.17
CA ALA A 47 0.60 -1.03 -11.11
C ALA A 47 -0.57 -0.97 -10.13
N VAL A 48 -0.26 -0.87 -8.84
CA VAL A 48 -1.21 -0.66 -7.75
C VAL A 48 -0.81 0.62 -7.03
N THR A 49 -1.73 1.58 -6.97
CA THR A 49 -1.53 2.82 -6.21
C THR A 49 -2.18 2.66 -4.84
N PHE A 50 -1.40 2.83 -3.78
CA PHE A 50 -1.90 2.88 -2.42
C PHE A 50 -2.20 4.33 -2.04
N ASN A 51 -3.40 4.56 -1.51
CA ASN A 51 -3.81 5.88 -1.05
C ASN A 51 -4.13 5.87 0.44
N TRP A 52 -3.85 7.00 1.08
CA TRP A 52 -4.20 7.33 2.45
C TRP A 52 -5.26 8.45 2.42
N ASP A 53 -6.46 8.16 2.93
CA ASP A 53 -7.60 9.11 2.94
C ASP A 53 -7.86 9.80 1.59
N GLY A 54 -7.70 9.04 0.51
CA GLY A 54 -7.89 9.51 -0.87
C GLY A 54 -6.65 10.10 -1.54
N HIS A 55 -5.53 10.25 -0.83
CA HIS A 55 -4.28 10.80 -1.38
C HIS A 55 -3.26 9.69 -1.69
N ALA A 56 -2.71 9.69 -2.89
CA ALA A 56 -1.71 8.70 -3.30
C ALA A 56 -0.41 8.85 -2.50
N VAL A 57 0.00 7.78 -1.80
CA VAL A 57 1.20 7.76 -0.95
C VAL A 57 2.32 6.91 -1.53
N LYS A 58 1.96 5.79 -2.17
CA LYS A 58 2.91 4.84 -2.77
C LYS A 58 2.33 4.17 -4.01
N LYS A 59 3.24 3.70 -4.87
CA LYS A 59 2.93 2.83 -6.01
C LYS A 59 3.77 1.57 -5.89
N ALA A 60 3.17 0.41 -6.17
CA ALA A 60 3.84 -0.87 -6.26
C ALA A 60 3.40 -1.59 -7.53
N THR A 61 4.17 -2.60 -7.95
CA THR A 61 3.79 -3.48 -9.06
C THR A 61 3.39 -4.84 -8.50
N LEU A 62 2.36 -5.43 -9.09
CA LEU A 62 1.94 -6.78 -8.77
C LEU A 62 3.04 -7.79 -9.15
N ILE A 63 3.52 -8.57 -8.17
CA ILE A 63 4.47 -9.67 -8.32
C ILE A 63 3.82 -10.90 -7.70
N ASN A 64 3.63 -11.97 -8.47
CA ASN A 64 2.96 -13.19 -8.01
C ASN A 64 1.57 -12.90 -7.37
N CYS A 65 0.77 -12.07 -8.04
CA CYS A 65 -0.57 -11.65 -7.60
C CYS A 65 -0.61 -10.75 -6.36
N ILE A 66 0.55 -10.31 -5.86
CA ILE A 66 0.68 -9.51 -4.64
C ILE A 66 1.44 -8.23 -4.94
N ALA A 67 0.93 -7.09 -4.49
CA ALA A 67 1.66 -5.83 -4.45
C ALA A 67 1.83 -5.40 -3.00
N THR A 68 3.05 -5.13 -2.57
CA THR A 68 3.36 -4.74 -1.19
C THR A 68 4.13 -3.43 -1.18
N SER A 69 3.81 -2.55 -0.22
CA SER A 69 4.58 -1.33 0.02
C SER A 69 4.55 -0.97 1.50
N SER A 70 5.56 -0.25 1.98
CA SER A 70 5.58 0.27 3.34
C SER A 70 5.75 1.78 3.35
N PHE A 71 5.01 2.46 4.22
CA PHE A 71 5.07 3.91 4.40
C PHE A 71 4.62 4.31 5.81
N LYS A 72 4.97 5.53 6.23
CA LYS A 72 4.41 6.15 7.44
C LYS A 72 3.16 6.97 7.07
N PRO A 73 2.18 7.12 7.98
CA PRO A 73 1.12 8.11 7.80
C PRO A 73 1.67 9.46 7.31
N PRO A 74 1.07 10.07 6.27
CA PRO A 74 1.47 11.38 5.76
C PRO A 74 1.59 12.40 6.89
N SER A 75 2.63 13.24 6.86
CA SER A 75 2.93 14.15 7.97
C SER A 75 1.81 15.14 8.28
N ASP A 76 1.01 15.47 7.28
CA ASP A 76 -0.14 16.36 7.30
C ASP A 76 -1.44 15.70 7.81
N ASP A 77 -1.50 14.38 7.92
CA ASP A 77 -2.72 13.64 8.33
C ASP A 77 -2.44 12.57 9.38
N ARG A 78 -1.77 13.00 10.45
CA ARG A 78 -1.34 12.19 11.61
C ARG A 78 -2.22 12.33 12.85
N LYS A 79 -3.43 12.85 12.67
CA LYS A 79 -4.39 13.03 13.77
C LYS A 79 -4.81 11.67 14.33
N PRO A 80 -5.08 11.55 15.65
CA PRO A 80 -5.65 10.32 16.18
C PRO A 80 -7.00 9.99 15.55
N GLY A 81 -7.26 8.71 15.29
CA GLY A 81 -8.50 8.24 14.69
C GLY A 81 -8.34 7.15 13.64
N ILE A 82 -9.46 6.74 13.04
CA ILE A 82 -9.50 5.75 11.97
C ILE A 82 -9.21 6.45 10.64
N HIS A 83 -8.21 5.97 9.94
CA HIS A 83 -7.79 6.43 8.62
C HIS A 83 -8.05 5.35 7.57
N ARG A 84 -8.49 5.77 6.38
CA ARG A 84 -8.81 4.86 5.29
C ARG A 84 -7.57 4.62 4.43
N VAL A 85 -7.24 3.35 4.22
CA VAL A 85 -6.19 2.91 3.31
C VAL A 85 -6.84 2.21 2.13
N THR A 86 -6.56 2.67 0.92
CA THR A 86 -7.12 2.07 -0.30
C THR A 86 -6.01 1.58 -1.22
N ALA A 87 -6.32 0.56 -2.02
CA ALA A 87 -5.49 0.10 -3.12
C ALA A 87 -6.28 0.22 -4.43
N VAL A 88 -5.67 0.88 -5.42
CA VAL A 88 -6.24 1.12 -6.74
C VAL A 88 -5.35 0.42 -7.78
N PRO A 89 -5.69 -0.81 -8.19
CA PRO A 89 -5.04 -1.47 -9.32
C PRO A 89 -5.36 -0.73 -10.63
N ASP A 90 -4.40 -0.67 -11.54
CA ASP A 90 -4.60 -0.06 -12.85
C ASP A 90 -5.70 -0.80 -13.65
N GLY A 91 -6.75 -0.07 -14.03
CA GLY A 91 -7.94 -0.60 -14.71
C GLY A 91 -8.86 -1.48 -13.85
N GLY A 92 -8.65 -1.56 -12.54
CA GLY A 92 -9.47 -2.36 -11.62
C GLY A 92 -10.31 -1.56 -10.65
N ASP A 93 -11.02 -2.29 -9.79
CA ASP A 93 -11.88 -1.69 -8.77
C ASP A 93 -11.05 -1.33 -7.53
N THR A 94 -11.42 -0.23 -6.88
CA THR A 94 -10.78 0.21 -5.64
C THR A 94 -11.20 -0.68 -4.48
N VAL A 95 -10.24 -1.11 -3.68
CA VAL A 95 -10.48 -1.86 -2.44
C VAL A 95 -9.94 -1.08 -1.25
N GLU A 96 -10.58 -1.24 -0.08
CA GLU A 96 -10.27 -0.45 1.11
C GLU A 96 -10.07 -1.31 2.36
N THR A 97 -9.31 -0.74 3.30
CA THR A 97 -9.10 -1.22 4.66
C THR A 97 -8.83 0.00 5.55
N PHE A 98 -8.61 -0.21 6.84
CA PHE A 98 -8.51 0.86 7.82
C PHE A 98 -7.28 0.69 8.71
N PHE A 99 -6.68 1.81 9.09
CA PHE A 99 -5.62 1.89 10.08
C PHE A 99 -6.03 2.85 11.20
N LEU A 100 -5.80 2.48 12.46
CA LEU A 100 -6.08 3.32 13.62
C LEU A 100 -4.79 4.03 14.08
N ILE A 101 -4.79 5.36 14.02
CA ILE A 101 -3.76 6.15 14.70
C ILE A 101 -4.17 6.31 16.16
N ASP A 102 -3.36 5.72 17.06
CA ASP A 102 -3.57 5.83 18.49
C ASP A 102 -3.33 7.26 18.97
N GLN A 103 -4.16 7.70 19.93
CA GLN A 103 -3.89 8.94 20.64
C GLN A 103 -2.68 8.70 21.55
N PRO A 104 -1.61 9.52 21.44
CA PRO A 104 -0.53 9.44 22.41
C PRO A 104 -1.13 9.71 23.79
N ASP A 105 -1.04 8.73 24.69
CA ASP A 105 -1.55 8.88 26.04
C ASP A 105 -0.82 10.06 26.70
N PRO A 106 -1.52 11.17 27.03
CA PRO A 106 -0.89 12.30 27.70
C PRO A 106 -0.43 11.92 29.13
N SER A 107 -0.87 10.78 29.66
CA SER A 107 -0.52 10.26 30.97
C SER A 107 0.78 9.44 30.98
N GLY A 108 1.77 9.83 30.18
CA GLY A 108 3.15 9.35 30.30
C GLY A 108 3.78 9.76 31.65
N SER A 109 3.22 9.31 32.77
CA SER A 109 3.96 9.11 33.99
C SER A 109 5.07 8.11 33.65
N PRO A 110 6.35 8.47 33.78
CA PRO A 110 7.43 7.52 33.56
C PRO A 110 7.25 6.42 34.60
N SER A 111 6.64 5.30 34.20
CA SER A 111 6.57 4.12 35.04
C SER A 111 8.02 3.67 35.23
N PRO A 112 8.59 3.75 36.46
CA PRO A 112 9.92 3.23 36.68
C PRO A 112 9.86 1.73 36.39
N SER A 113 10.60 1.31 35.36
CA SER A 113 10.83 -0.10 35.08
C SER A 113 11.59 -0.68 36.27
N VAL A 114 10.87 -1.22 37.26
CA VAL A 114 11.44 -2.04 38.31
C VAL A 114 11.93 -3.32 37.64
N SER A 115 13.23 -3.34 37.37
CA SER A 115 13.97 -4.53 36.95
C SER A 115 13.69 -5.66 37.95
N PRO A 116 13.15 -6.81 37.54
CA PRO A 116 13.11 -7.97 38.42
C PRO A 116 14.55 -8.47 38.61
N SER A 117 15.12 -8.12 39.76
CA SER A 117 16.38 -8.69 40.22
C SER A 117 16.19 -10.21 40.42
N PRO A 118 17.00 -11.08 39.78
CA PRO A 118 16.89 -12.51 40.01
C PRO A 118 17.34 -12.83 41.44
N SER A 119 16.38 -13.30 42.26
CA SER A 119 16.62 -13.92 43.56
C SER A 119 17.62 -15.07 43.41
N ARG A 120 18.89 -14.79 43.72
CA ARG A 120 19.92 -15.81 43.89
C ARG A 120 19.85 -16.34 45.32
N SER A 121 19.71 -17.65 45.38
CA SER A 121 19.53 -18.51 46.54
C SER A 121 20.58 -18.32 47.65
N LYS A 122 20.10 -18.52 48.88
CA LYS A 122 20.80 -18.60 50.17
C LYS A 122 22.19 -19.26 50.09
N GLY A 123 23.19 -18.55 50.60
CA GLY A 123 24.50 -19.07 50.95
C GLY A 123 25.16 -18.17 52.00
N THR A 124 25.10 -18.63 53.25
CA THR A 124 25.54 -18.00 54.49
C THR A 124 27.05 -17.71 54.53
N LYS A 125 27.49 -16.48 54.84
CA LYS A 125 28.67 -16.18 55.70
C LYS A 125 28.76 -14.66 56.02
N PRO A 126 28.93 -14.25 57.29
CA PRO A 126 29.12 -12.85 57.65
C PRO A 126 30.61 -12.48 57.78
N SER A 127 30.98 -11.29 57.28
CA SER A 127 32.01 -10.48 57.93
C SER A 127 31.88 -8.99 57.54
N PRO A 128 32.19 -8.08 58.48
CA PRO A 128 31.86 -6.66 58.41
C PRO A 128 33.03 -5.83 57.87
N THR A 129 32.78 -4.59 57.44
CA THR A 129 33.57 -3.39 57.79
C THR A 129 32.92 -2.14 57.17
N ASP A 130 32.78 -1.12 58.02
CA ASP A 130 32.41 0.27 57.76
C ASP A 130 33.07 0.90 56.52
N SER A 131 32.38 1.85 55.88
CA SER A 131 32.87 3.24 55.76
C SER A 131 31.84 4.15 55.11
N ALA A 132 31.74 5.32 55.71
CA ALA A 132 30.89 6.45 55.37
C ALA A 132 31.31 7.19 54.08
N ILE A 133 30.43 8.12 53.66
CA ILE A 133 30.67 9.49 53.13
C ILE A 133 29.74 9.79 51.93
N ASP A 134 28.74 10.65 52.16
CA ASP A 134 28.11 11.52 51.14
C ASP A 134 29.10 12.67 50.79
N PRO A 135 29.13 13.23 49.56
CA PRO A 135 28.35 14.45 49.30
C PRO A 135 27.84 14.66 47.84
N PRO A 136 27.03 15.71 47.57
CA PRO A 136 26.19 15.87 46.38
C PRO A 136 26.81 16.77 45.30
N THR A 137 26.47 16.59 44.01
CA THR A 137 26.55 17.68 43.00
C THR A 137 25.76 17.35 41.73
N ASP A 138 24.80 18.21 41.39
CA ASP A 138 24.19 18.38 40.06
C ASP A 138 25.09 19.31 39.21
N PRO A 139 25.13 19.18 37.86
CA PRO A 139 24.51 20.24 37.08
C PRO A 139 23.79 19.78 35.79
N ALA A 140 22.69 20.48 35.49
CA ALA A 140 21.91 20.44 34.26
C ALA A 140 22.60 21.09 33.03
N LEU A 141 22.03 20.77 31.84
CA LEU A 141 22.04 21.43 30.51
C LEU A 141 22.93 20.81 29.40
N PRO A 142 22.63 20.97 28.08
CA PRO A 142 21.69 21.93 27.48
C PRO A 142 20.67 21.42 26.43
N THR A 143 19.66 22.27 26.25
CA THR A 143 18.64 22.39 25.21
C THR A 143 19.22 22.47 23.80
N TYR A 144 18.77 21.63 22.87
CA TYR A 144 19.07 21.77 21.43
C TYR A 144 17.86 22.35 20.67
N ALA A 145 18.11 23.50 20.05
CA ALA A 145 17.18 24.27 19.24
C ALA A 145 17.08 23.71 17.81
N GLY A 146 15.84 23.60 17.30
CA GLY A 146 15.57 23.24 15.92
C GLY A 146 15.80 24.41 14.94
N PRO A 147 15.87 24.15 13.63
CA PRO A 147 15.86 25.19 12.61
C PRO A 147 14.41 25.59 12.25
N SER A 148 14.10 26.86 12.45
CA SER A 148 12.94 27.57 11.90
C SER A 148 13.21 27.97 10.44
N LEU A 149 12.22 27.80 9.56
CA LEU A 149 12.20 28.41 8.22
C LEU A 149 10.95 29.29 8.13
N ASP A 150 11.16 30.56 8.45
CA ASP A 150 10.30 31.70 8.16
C ASP A 150 10.65 32.29 6.78
N GLY A 151 9.64 32.75 6.05
CA GLY A 151 9.81 33.47 4.77
C GLY A 151 8.56 33.35 3.89
N THR A 152 7.42 33.98 4.23
CA THR A 152 7.08 35.40 4.01
C THR A 152 7.03 35.81 2.52
N VAL A 153 5.81 35.71 1.98
CA VAL A 153 5.02 36.58 1.05
C VAL A 153 5.67 37.49 0.00
N ALA A 154 5.01 37.53 -1.18
CA ALA A 154 4.32 38.70 -1.79
C ALA A 154 4.57 38.93 -3.30
N ALA A 155 3.52 38.62 -4.08
CA ALA A 155 2.80 39.42 -5.08
C ALA A 155 3.45 40.56 -5.92
N ALA A 156 2.99 40.56 -7.19
CA ALA A 156 2.48 41.67 -8.01
C ALA A 156 3.38 42.32 -9.09
N ALA A 157 2.68 42.66 -10.19
CA ALA A 157 3.11 43.07 -11.52
C ALA A 157 3.73 44.48 -11.62
N GLY A 158 4.46 44.75 -12.71
CA GLY A 158 4.85 46.11 -13.13
C GLY A 158 5.78 46.12 -14.33
N THR A 159 5.52 47.03 -15.27
CA THR A 159 6.07 47.20 -16.62
C THR A 159 7.54 47.65 -16.68
N ASP A 160 8.27 47.35 -17.78
CA ASP A 160 8.68 48.32 -18.82
C ASP A 160 9.92 47.91 -19.64
N ASN A 161 9.87 48.25 -20.93
CA ASN A 161 10.90 48.04 -21.95
C ASN A 161 12.12 48.96 -21.78
N ARG A 162 13.35 48.42 -21.91
CA ARG A 162 14.43 48.95 -22.79
C ARG A 162 15.77 48.23 -22.62
N GLY A 163 16.32 47.76 -23.74
CA GLY A 163 17.70 48.07 -24.15
C GLY A 163 18.87 47.35 -23.47
N GLY A 164 19.38 46.32 -24.13
CA GLY A 164 20.80 46.20 -24.51
C GLY A 164 21.85 45.97 -23.42
N GLY A 165 22.58 44.85 -23.53
CA GLY A 165 23.97 44.78 -23.10
C GLY A 165 24.30 43.65 -22.13
N SER A 166 25.01 42.66 -22.65
CA SER A 166 26.08 41.83 -22.04
C SER A 166 26.13 41.61 -20.52
N SER A 167 26.33 40.33 -20.17
CA SER A 167 26.81 39.75 -18.91
C SER A 167 25.84 39.75 -17.71
N GLY A 168 25.41 38.55 -17.32
CA GLY A 168 24.68 38.34 -16.07
C GLY A 168 24.01 36.97 -16.01
N GLY A 169 24.40 36.16 -15.03
CA GLY A 169 23.79 34.86 -14.75
C GLY A 169 22.30 34.98 -14.44
N GLY A 170 21.53 34.01 -14.91
CA GLY A 170 20.11 33.90 -14.65
C GLY A 170 19.56 32.64 -15.31
N THR A 171 19.35 31.59 -14.52
CA THR A 171 18.73 30.34 -14.94
C THR A 171 17.31 30.60 -15.42
N SER A 172 17.15 30.78 -16.74
CA SER A 172 15.86 31.05 -17.37
C SER A 172 15.03 29.76 -17.44
N PRO A 173 13.76 29.75 -16.97
CA PRO A 173 12.88 28.57 -16.98
C PRO A 173 12.41 28.14 -18.38
N ILE A 174 12.78 28.86 -19.44
CA ILE A 174 12.46 28.53 -20.84
C ILE A 174 13.36 27.40 -21.38
N GLY A 175 14.54 27.17 -20.80
CA GLY A 175 15.45 26.10 -21.24
C GLY A 175 14.99 24.68 -20.88
N ILE A 176 14.10 24.54 -19.89
CA ILE A 176 13.70 23.23 -19.36
C ILE A 176 12.66 22.56 -20.27
N ALA A 177 11.81 23.34 -20.97
CA ALA A 177 10.77 22.79 -21.84
C ALA A 177 11.34 22.01 -23.07
N LEU A 178 12.50 22.42 -23.60
CA LEU A 178 13.13 21.75 -24.74
C LEU A 178 13.82 20.42 -24.36
N ALA A 179 14.29 20.27 -23.12
CA ALA A 179 14.94 19.03 -22.67
C ALA A 179 13.94 17.87 -22.52
N PHE A 180 12.72 18.15 -22.03
CA PHE A 180 11.68 17.12 -21.89
C PHE A 180 11.10 16.68 -23.25
N GLY A 181 10.98 17.60 -24.21
CA GLY A 181 10.51 17.28 -25.56
C GLY A 181 11.45 16.31 -26.31
N GLY A 182 12.76 16.52 -26.21
CA GLY A 182 13.76 15.64 -26.85
C GLY A 182 13.74 14.21 -26.31
N ALA A 183 13.62 14.05 -24.98
CA ALA A 183 13.58 12.72 -24.36
C ALA A 183 12.31 11.93 -24.75
N LEU A 184 11.16 12.61 -24.92
CA LEU A 184 9.93 11.97 -25.37
C LEU A 184 10.01 11.48 -26.81
N VAL A 185 10.61 12.27 -27.71
CA VAL A 185 10.80 11.85 -29.12
C VAL A 185 11.77 10.68 -29.22
N LEU A 186 12.91 10.74 -28.51
CA LEU A 186 13.89 9.66 -28.54
C LEU A 186 13.34 8.36 -27.90
N GLY A 187 12.63 8.48 -26.79
CA GLY A 187 11.96 7.36 -26.14
C GLY A 187 10.86 6.73 -27.00
N GLY A 188 10.07 7.56 -27.70
CA GLY A 188 9.05 7.10 -28.63
C GLY A 188 9.61 6.27 -29.78
N VAL A 189 10.73 6.70 -30.37
CA VAL A 189 11.40 5.97 -31.48
C VAL A 189 11.94 4.62 -31.00
N VAL A 190 12.52 4.54 -29.79
CA VAL A 190 13.02 3.28 -29.22
C VAL A 190 11.87 2.29 -28.96
N ILE A 191 10.75 2.75 -28.41
CA ILE A 191 9.57 1.91 -28.16
C ILE A 191 8.98 1.39 -29.47
N LEU A 192 8.86 2.25 -30.50
CA LEU A 192 8.39 1.85 -31.83
C LEU A 192 9.32 0.81 -32.48
N GLY A 193 10.64 1.02 -32.42
CA GLY A 193 11.63 0.05 -32.89
C GLY A 193 11.51 -1.29 -32.16
N TYR A 194 11.29 -1.27 -30.84
CA TYR A 194 11.09 -2.47 -30.04
C TYR A 194 9.82 -3.24 -30.43
N ILE A 195 8.70 -2.56 -30.65
CA ILE A 195 7.43 -3.19 -31.07
C ILE A 195 7.59 -3.85 -32.44
N VAL A 196 8.23 -3.16 -33.40
CA VAL A 196 8.46 -3.71 -34.75
C VAL A 196 9.38 -4.93 -34.71
N MET A 197 10.44 -4.91 -33.88
CA MET A 197 11.31 -6.08 -33.72
C MET A 197 10.62 -7.24 -33.00
N ARG A 198 9.73 -6.97 -32.04
CA ARG A 198 9.02 -8.03 -31.31
C ARG A 198 7.86 -8.64 -32.09
N GLY A 199 7.20 -7.85 -32.93
CA GLY A 199 6.10 -8.31 -33.81
C GLY A 199 6.54 -9.18 -34.98
N ARG A 200 7.85 -9.33 -35.22
CA ARG A 200 8.40 -10.25 -36.24
C ARG A 200 8.68 -11.67 -35.73
N ARG A 201 8.42 -11.98 -34.46
CA ARG A 201 8.41 -13.38 -34.00
C ARG A 201 7.03 -13.99 -34.25
N GLU A 202 6.93 -14.55 -35.45
CA GLU A 202 6.19 -15.76 -35.84
C GLU A 202 5.21 -16.34 -34.81
N GLU A 203 3.96 -16.52 -35.25
CA GLU A 203 2.91 -17.27 -34.57
C GLU A 203 3.37 -18.70 -34.24
N PRO A 204 3.26 -19.15 -32.99
CA PRO A 204 3.12 -20.56 -32.70
C PRO A 204 1.64 -20.92 -32.81
N GLU A 205 1.33 -21.54 -33.94
CA GLU A 205 0.46 -22.70 -34.10
C GLU A 205 -0.33 -23.14 -32.86
N TYR A 206 -1.65 -23.11 -33.02
CA TYR A 206 -2.69 -23.67 -32.17
C TYR A 206 -2.33 -25.04 -31.56
N ALA A 207 -1.88 -25.05 -30.30
CA ALA A 207 -1.91 -26.26 -29.47
C ALA A 207 -3.17 -26.26 -28.61
N LEU A 208 -4.25 -26.83 -29.18
CA LEU A 208 -5.40 -27.36 -28.44
C LEU A 208 -4.93 -28.54 -27.56
N ALA A 209 -4.20 -28.27 -26.49
CA ALA A 209 -3.84 -29.28 -25.51
C ALA A 209 -4.83 -29.21 -24.34
N GLU A 210 -5.81 -30.09 -24.43
CA GLU A 210 -6.19 -31.02 -23.36
C GLU A 210 -6.52 -30.41 -21.99
N SER A 211 -7.83 -30.30 -21.73
CA SER A 211 -8.41 -29.94 -20.44
C SER A 211 -7.97 -30.94 -19.37
N PRO A 212 -7.29 -30.51 -18.28
CA PRO A 212 -6.93 -31.41 -17.20
C PRO A 212 -8.18 -31.72 -16.38
N THR A 213 -8.79 -32.87 -16.62
CA THR A 213 -9.81 -33.47 -15.76
C THR A 213 -9.14 -33.85 -14.44
N GLN A 214 -9.20 -32.96 -13.43
CA GLN A 214 -8.71 -33.31 -12.10
C GLN A 214 -9.57 -34.45 -11.51
N PRO A 215 -8.95 -35.51 -10.97
CA PRO A 215 -9.68 -36.56 -10.27
C PRO A 215 -10.27 -35.99 -8.99
N ILE A 216 -11.60 -36.03 -8.86
CA ILE A 216 -12.31 -35.67 -7.64
C ILE A 216 -11.96 -36.72 -6.57
N PRO A 217 -11.31 -36.37 -5.45
CA PRO A 217 -11.09 -37.31 -4.37
C PRO A 217 -12.45 -37.72 -3.78
N ASN A 218 -12.78 -39.00 -3.91
CA ASN A 218 -13.92 -39.61 -3.24
C ASN A 218 -13.66 -39.58 -1.73
N PHE A 219 -14.39 -38.76 -0.99
CA PHE A 219 -14.37 -38.79 0.48
C PHE A 219 -15.43 -39.80 0.96
N PRO A 220 -15.05 -40.96 1.54
CA PRO A 220 -15.98 -41.83 2.25
C PRO A 220 -16.25 -41.22 3.63
N GLY A 221 -16.89 -40.07 3.66
CA GLY A 221 -17.40 -39.43 4.86
C GLY A 221 -18.91 -39.54 4.86
N ILE A 222 -19.45 -40.43 5.70
CA ILE A 222 -20.87 -40.36 6.06
C ILE A 222 -21.04 -39.05 6.82
N PHE A 223 -21.60 -38.05 6.16
CA PHE A 223 -22.05 -36.82 6.82
C PHE A 223 -23.23 -37.22 7.71
N THR A 224 -22.95 -37.46 8.99
CA THR A 224 -23.98 -37.52 10.02
C THR A 224 -24.30 -36.07 10.39
N PRO A 225 -25.44 -35.50 9.96
CA PRO A 225 -25.80 -34.16 10.39
C PRO A 225 -25.98 -34.14 11.92
N PRO A 226 -25.60 -33.05 12.60
CA PRO A 226 -25.89 -32.89 14.03
C PRO A 226 -27.40 -32.94 14.26
N ALA A 227 -27.83 -33.61 15.34
CA ALA A 227 -29.24 -33.90 15.63
C ALA A 227 -30.12 -32.64 15.79
N ASP A 228 -29.52 -31.48 15.98
CA ASP A 228 -30.21 -30.18 16.17
C ASP A 228 -30.16 -29.28 14.92
N ALA A 229 -29.80 -29.80 13.74
CA ALA A 229 -29.85 -29.01 12.52
C ALA A 229 -31.32 -28.68 12.16
N PRO A 230 -31.68 -27.39 12.00
CA PRO A 230 -33.02 -27.01 11.57
C PRO A 230 -33.30 -27.64 10.21
N THR A 231 -34.45 -28.30 10.08
CA THR A 231 -34.91 -28.88 8.82
C THR A 231 -34.86 -27.80 7.73
N LEU A 232 -33.95 -27.99 6.78
CA LEU A 232 -33.80 -27.10 5.65
C LEU A 232 -35.05 -27.27 4.79
N VAL A 233 -35.95 -26.28 4.86
CA VAL A 233 -37.13 -26.19 4.01
C VAL A 233 -36.61 -26.15 2.58
N GLN A 234 -36.76 -27.26 1.84
CA GLN A 234 -36.41 -27.30 0.43
C GLN A 234 -37.25 -26.22 -0.27
N PRO A 235 -36.62 -25.31 -1.03
CA PRO A 235 -37.35 -24.40 -1.90
C PRO A 235 -38.22 -25.22 -2.83
N ALA A 236 -39.49 -24.85 -2.93
CA ALA A 236 -40.44 -25.51 -3.81
C ALA A 236 -39.85 -25.65 -5.22
N GLU A 237 -39.89 -26.88 -5.73
CA GLU A 237 -39.51 -27.22 -7.10
C GLU A 237 -40.24 -26.28 -8.07
N PRO A 238 -39.53 -25.55 -8.95
CA PRO A 238 -40.18 -24.65 -9.89
C PRO A 238 -41.04 -25.47 -10.85
N ASP A 239 -42.32 -25.11 -10.89
CA ASP A 239 -43.36 -25.67 -11.75
C ASP A 239 -42.83 -25.92 -13.17
N GLN A 240 -42.87 -27.17 -13.60
CA GLN A 240 -42.42 -27.61 -14.90
C GLN A 240 -43.34 -26.99 -15.97
N PRO A 241 -42.81 -26.32 -17.02
CA PRO A 241 -43.63 -25.70 -18.04
C PRO A 241 -44.43 -26.77 -18.82
N PRO A 242 -45.68 -26.46 -19.21
CA PRO A 242 -46.56 -27.42 -19.86
C PRO A 242 -46.01 -27.86 -21.22
N PRO A 243 -46.28 -29.11 -21.63
CA PRO A 243 -45.81 -29.63 -22.92
C PRO A 243 -46.43 -28.84 -24.08
N VAL A 244 -45.58 -28.51 -25.06
CA VAL A 244 -46.00 -27.87 -26.30
C VAL A 244 -46.69 -28.92 -27.18
N PRO A 245 -47.92 -28.70 -27.66
CA PRO A 245 -48.58 -29.59 -28.60
C PRO A 245 -47.94 -29.49 -29.99
N ASP A 246 -47.74 -30.65 -30.62
CA ASP A 246 -47.27 -30.82 -32.01
C ASP A 246 -48.26 -30.29 -33.06
#